data_AF-A0A2D5MTT4-F1
#
_entry.id   AF-A0A2D5MTT4-F1
#
_cell.length_a   1.000
_cell.length_b   1.000
_cell.length_c   1.000
_cell.angle_alpha   90.00
_cell.angle_beta   90.00
_cell.angle_gamma   90.00
#
_symmetry.space_group_name_H-M   'P 1'
#
loop_
_entity.id
_entity.type
_entity.pdbx_description
1 polymer ?
#
loop_
_entity_poly.entity_id
_entity_poly.type
_entity_poly.pdbx_seq_one_letter_code
_entity_poly.pdbx_strand_id
1 'polypeptide(L)'
;MTIDDKINEALGITPEKPATKAVVKKEFTPPVPRLEDKDKEDVDNDYKYSRENYYNLIERGQDAIQGILDIAGESQHPRAYEVAGNLIKQVADTVDKLQDLQGKLKTLKDVPNKTTANIKQALFVGSSAELHKMLKNKNKNVEVQEDKKFDDGFNPDEVKYD
;
A
#
# COMPACT_ATOMS: atom_id res chain seq x y z
N MET A 1 -46.54 8.62 53.10
CA MET A 1 -45.56 7.65 52.55
C MET A 1 -46.35 6.51 51.96
N THR A 2 -46.35 6.42 50.64
CA THR A 2 -46.99 5.32 49.91
C THR A 2 -46.10 4.07 49.99
N ILE A 3 -46.64 2.91 49.60
CA ILE A 3 -45.88 1.66 49.54
C ILE A 3 -44.70 1.80 48.57
N ASP A 4 -44.90 2.54 47.48
CA ASP A 4 -43.88 2.82 46.48
C ASP A 4 -42.69 3.59 47.07
N ASP A 5 -42.95 4.54 47.99
CA ASP A 5 -41.88 5.30 48.67
C ASP A 5 -40.97 4.38 49.52
N LYS A 6 -41.56 3.39 50.21
CA LYS A 6 -40.80 2.43 51.03
C LYS A 6 -40.01 1.43 50.20
N ILE A 7 -40.55 1.03 49.05
CA ILE A 7 -39.86 0.16 48.09
C ILE A 7 -38.65 0.90 47.51
N ASN A 8 -38.82 2.18 47.16
CA ASN A 8 -37.74 3.01 46.65
C ASN A 8 -36.63 3.24 47.69
N GLU A 9 -36.99 3.44 48.95
CA GLU A 9 -36.02 3.55 50.05
C GLU A 9 -35.26 2.24 50.31
N ALA A 10 -35.96 1.10 50.33
CA ALA A 10 -35.35 -0.22 50.50
C ALA A 10 -34.42 -0.61 49.34
N LEU A 11 -34.71 -0.12 48.13
CA LEU A 11 -33.90 -0.33 46.93
C LEU A 11 -32.85 0.76 46.70
N GLY A 12 -32.76 1.77 47.58
CA GLY A 12 -31.79 2.88 47.47
C GLY A 12 -32.00 3.78 46.25
N ILE A 13 -33.21 3.82 45.70
CA ILE A 13 -33.55 4.58 44.50
C ILE A 13 -34.16 5.91 44.94
N THR A 14 -33.35 6.95 45.09
CA THR A 14 -33.85 8.33 45.24
C THR A 14 -34.53 8.77 43.94
N PRO A 15 -35.76 9.33 43.99
CA PRO A 15 -36.47 9.85 42.80
C PRO A 15 -35.93 11.21 42.35
N GLU A 16 -34.62 11.41 42.39
CA GLU A 16 -33.98 12.50 41.68
C GLU A 16 -33.59 11.98 40.29
N LYS A 17 -34.14 12.67 39.28
CA LYS A 17 -33.88 12.60 37.83
C LYS A 17 -32.80 11.60 37.42
N PRO A 18 -33.04 10.73 36.41
CA PRO A 18 -32.02 9.83 35.91
C PRO A 18 -30.78 10.66 35.60
N ALA A 19 -29.71 10.42 36.35
CA ALA A 19 -28.39 10.92 36.04
C ALA A 19 -28.05 10.30 34.68
N THR A 20 -28.45 10.97 33.61
CA THR A 20 -27.94 10.77 32.27
C THR A 20 -26.45 10.92 32.46
N LYS A 21 -25.74 9.79 32.54
CA LYS A 21 -24.29 9.73 32.48
C LYS A 21 -23.92 10.62 31.31
N ALA A 22 -23.44 11.83 31.60
CA ALA A 22 -23.01 12.75 30.58
C ALA A 22 -21.98 11.97 29.79
N VAL A 23 -22.32 11.63 28.55
CA VAL A 23 -21.38 11.04 27.61
C VAL A 23 -20.37 12.14 27.39
N VAL A 24 -19.33 12.15 28.22
CA VAL A 24 -18.11 12.89 27.97
C VAL A 24 -17.66 12.35 26.63
N LYS A 25 -17.92 13.11 25.56
CA LYS A 25 -17.34 12.87 24.25
C LYS A 25 -15.84 12.98 24.49
N LYS A 26 -15.19 11.86 24.79
CA LYS A 26 -13.74 11.74 24.73
C LYS A 26 -13.40 12.07 23.29
N GLU A 27 -12.86 13.25 23.07
CA GLU A 27 -12.36 13.63 21.75
C GLU A 27 -11.34 12.57 21.36
N PHE A 28 -11.70 11.74 20.40
CA PHE A 28 -10.83 10.68 19.93
C PHE A 28 -9.76 11.33 19.07
N THR A 29 -8.64 11.71 19.70
CA THR A 29 -7.43 12.03 18.96
C THR A 29 -6.84 10.73 18.46
N PRO A 30 -6.70 10.54 17.12
CA PRO A 30 -6.09 9.33 16.61
C PRO A 30 -4.66 9.21 17.18
N PRO A 31 -4.23 8.01 17.54
CA PRO A 31 -2.92 7.79 18.17
C PRO A 31 -1.75 8.22 17.29
N VAL A 32 -1.96 8.29 15.97
CA VAL A 32 -1.04 8.89 15.02
C VAL A 32 -1.74 10.06 14.34
N PRO A 33 -1.26 11.30 14.51
CA PRO A 33 -1.73 12.44 13.72
C PRO A 33 -1.35 12.24 12.24
N ARG A 34 -2.29 12.49 11.31
CA ARG A 34 -1.97 12.48 9.87
C ARG A 34 -1.12 13.71 9.57
N LEU A 35 0.16 13.50 9.30
CA LEU A 35 1.09 14.53 8.83
C LEU A 35 1.19 14.41 7.31
N GLU A 36 0.53 15.31 6.59
CA GLU A 36 0.62 15.41 5.13
C GLU A 36 1.80 16.31 4.77
N ASP A 37 2.81 15.73 4.12
CA ASP A 37 3.92 16.47 3.56
C ASP A 37 3.55 16.89 2.14
N LYS A 38 3.22 18.17 1.93
CA LYS A 38 2.72 18.69 0.64
C LYS A 38 3.70 18.52 -0.52
N ASP A 39 4.96 18.27 -0.20
CA ASP A 39 6.04 18.08 -1.18
C ASP A 39 6.19 16.61 -1.62
N LYS A 40 5.40 15.69 -1.07
CA LYS A 40 5.43 14.26 -1.40
C LYS A 40 4.13 13.79 -2.03
N GLU A 41 4.24 12.78 -2.89
CA GLU A 41 3.06 12.12 -3.47
C GLU A 41 2.15 11.56 -2.36
N ASP A 42 0.85 11.67 -2.56
CA ASP A 42 -0.17 11.17 -1.63
C ASP A 42 0.06 9.71 -1.25
N VAL A 43 0.55 8.89 -2.19
CA VAL A 43 0.89 7.48 -1.98
C VAL A 43 1.98 7.29 -0.91
N ASP A 44 3.00 8.13 -0.90
CA ASP A 44 4.10 8.03 0.07
C ASP A 44 3.68 8.54 1.45
N ASN A 45 2.85 9.57 1.49
CA ASN A 45 2.25 10.07 2.73
C ASN A 45 1.30 9.04 3.37
N ASP A 46 0.41 8.43 2.58
CA ASP A 46 -0.52 7.40 3.03
C ASP A 46 0.19 6.11 3.45
N TYR A 47 1.25 5.74 2.75
CA TYR A 47 2.11 4.62 3.14
C TYR A 47 2.77 4.86 4.48
N LYS A 48 3.37 6.04 4.69
CA LYS A 48 4.04 6.39 5.94
C LYS A 48 3.04 6.39 7.10
N TYR A 49 1.90 7.05 6.92
CA TYR A 49 0.84 7.09 7.93
C TYR A 49 0.30 5.69 8.27
N SER A 50 0.03 4.87 7.27
CA SER A 50 -0.45 3.50 7.48
C SER A 50 0.57 2.65 8.22
N ARG A 51 1.85 2.73 7.84
CA ARG A 51 2.96 2.01 8.48
C ARG A 51 3.14 2.42 9.95
N GLU A 52 3.10 3.72 10.24
CA GLU A 52 3.18 4.21 11.62
C GLU A 52 1.98 3.76 12.47
N ASN A 53 0.77 3.74 11.90
CA ASN A 53 -0.40 3.20 12.57
C ASN A 53 -0.26 1.71 12.87
N TYR A 54 0.22 0.90 11.93
CA TYR A 54 0.44 -0.53 12.17
C TYR A 54 1.47 -0.78 13.27
N TYR A 55 2.58 -0.03 13.32
CA TYR A 55 3.53 -0.16 14.43
C TYR A 55 2.90 0.18 15.78
N ASN A 56 2.13 1.27 15.86
CA ASN A 56 1.43 1.64 17.10
C ASN A 56 0.43 0.56 17.55
N LEU A 57 -0.27 -0.07 16.59
CA LEU A 57 -1.19 -1.17 16.90
C LEU A 57 -0.45 -2.42 17.38
N ILE A 58 0.70 -2.74 16.79
CA ILE A 58 1.52 -3.89 17.19
C ILE A 58 2.10 -3.67 18.59
N GLU A 59 2.67 -2.51 18.87
CA GLU A 59 3.27 -2.17 20.16
C GLU A 59 2.23 -2.21 21.28
N ARG A 60 1.09 -1.52 21.10
CA ARG A 60 -0.03 -1.56 22.06
C ARG A 60 -0.63 -2.95 22.19
N GLY A 61 -0.65 -3.71 21.09
CA GLY A 61 -1.07 -5.10 21.07
C GLY A 61 -0.17 -5.98 21.93
N GLN A 62 1.15 -5.82 21.83
CA GLN A 62 2.13 -6.54 22.65
C GLN A 62 1.99 -6.19 24.13
N ASP A 63 1.84 -4.90 24.47
CA ASP A 63 1.60 -4.46 25.85
C ASP A 63 0.31 -5.05 26.42
N ALA A 64 -0.77 -5.03 25.62
CA ALA A 64 -2.05 -5.61 26.02
C ALA A 64 -1.96 -7.14 26.18
N ILE A 65 -1.21 -7.84 25.33
CA ILE A 65 -0.95 -9.27 25.47
C ILE A 65 -0.22 -9.54 26.78
N GLN A 66 0.83 -8.78 27.10
CA GLN A 66 1.57 -8.94 28.34
C GLN A 66 0.68 -8.71 29.56
N GLY A 67 -0.10 -7.62 29.57
CA GLY A 67 -1.03 -7.34 30.67
C GLY A 67 -2.10 -8.42 30.85
N ILE A 68 -2.61 -9.01 29.76
CA ILE A 68 -3.54 -10.14 29.85
C ILE A 68 -2.82 -11.40 30.37
N LEU A 69 -1.57 -11.65 29.96
CA LEU A 69 -0.80 -12.81 30.44
C LEU A 69 -0.46 -12.69 31.92
N ASP A 70 -0.17 -11.50 32.42
CA ASP A 70 0.06 -11.24 33.84
C ASP A 70 -1.21 -11.54 34.64
N ILE A 71 -2.36 -11.02 34.20
CA ILE A 71 -3.68 -11.32 34.79
C ILE A 71 -4.00 -12.82 34.68
N ALA A 72 -3.67 -13.48 33.57
CA ALA A 72 -3.92 -14.90 33.39
C ALA A 72 -3.08 -15.75 34.37
N GLY A 73 -1.83 -15.36 34.61
CA GLY A 73 -0.94 -16.01 35.58
C GLY A 73 -1.41 -15.82 37.02
N GLU A 74 -1.85 -14.61 37.39
CA GLU A 74 -2.38 -14.32 38.72
C GLU A 74 -3.75 -14.96 38.98
N SER A 75 -4.66 -14.89 38.00
CA SER A 75 -6.03 -15.38 38.14
C SER A 75 -6.19 -16.89 37.94
N GLN A 76 -5.16 -17.55 37.37
CA GLN A 76 -5.18 -18.97 37.00
C GLN A 76 -6.41 -19.37 36.15
N HIS A 77 -7.05 -18.41 35.47
CA HIS A 77 -8.25 -18.66 34.67
C HIS A 77 -7.86 -19.10 33.24
N PRO A 78 -8.22 -20.33 32.80
CA PRO A 78 -7.91 -20.82 31.46
C PRO A 78 -8.46 -19.91 30.34
N ARG A 79 -9.58 -19.23 30.61
CA ARG A 79 -10.23 -18.32 29.66
C ARG A 79 -9.36 -17.10 29.34
N ALA A 80 -8.53 -16.63 30.27
CA ALA A 80 -7.64 -15.50 30.03
C ALA A 80 -6.57 -15.83 28.99
N TYR A 81 -6.05 -17.07 28.99
CA TYR A 81 -5.11 -17.55 27.97
C TYR A 81 -5.74 -17.69 26.60
N GLU A 82 -7.01 -18.09 26.51
CA GLU A 82 -7.73 -18.15 25.23
C GLU A 82 -7.93 -16.74 24.63
N VAL A 83 -8.25 -15.76 25.48
CA VAL A 83 -8.38 -14.36 25.06
C VAL A 83 -7.01 -13.81 24.64
N ALA A 84 -5.94 -14.13 25.37
CA ALA A 84 -4.57 -13.78 24.97
C ALA A 84 -4.22 -14.40 23.60
N GLY A 85 -4.54 -15.68 23.37
CA GLY A 85 -4.32 -16.35 22.09
C GLY A 85 -5.08 -15.70 20.93
N ASN A 86 -6.33 -15.28 21.17
CA ASN A 86 -7.11 -14.52 20.18
C ASN A 86 -6.50 -13.13 19.90
N LEU A 87 -5.99 -12.44 20.92
CA LEU A 87 -5.34 -11.15 20.76
C LEU A 87 -4.00 -11.28 20.01
N ILE A 88 -3.21 -12.30 20.32
CA ILE A 88 -1.97 -12.63 19.59
C ILE A 88 -2.27 -12.85 18.12
N LYS A 89 -3.34 -13.59 17.79
CA LYS A 89 -3.77 -13.78 16.41
C LYS A 89 -4.11 -12.46 15.72
N GLN A 90 -4.84 -11.57 16.39
CA GLN A 90 -5.16 -10.25 15.84
C GLN A 90 -3.89 -9.41 15.61
N VAL A 91 -2.92 -9.45 16.52
CA VAL A 91 -1.63 -8.77 16.34
C VAL A 91 -0.85 -9.38 15.17
N ALA A 92 -0.82 -10.71 15.03
CA ALA A 92 -0.22 -11.38 13.88
C ALA A 92 -0.86 -10.94 12.55
N ASP A 93 -2.19 -10.89 12.48
CA ASP A 93 -2.91 -10.41 11.31
C ASP A 93 -2.55 -8.94 10.97
N THR A 94 -2.26 -8.10 11.98
CA THR A 94 -1.78 -6.71 11.74
C THR A 94 -0.34 -6.65 11.25
N VAL A 95 0.52 -7.57 11.68
CA VAL A 95 1.90 -7.71 11.17
C VAL A 95 1.88 -8.17 9.71
N ASP A 96 1.03 -9.13 9.36
CA ASP A 96 0.87 -9.59 7.98
C ASP A 96 0.39 -8.46 7.05
N LYS A 97 -0.54 -7.63 7.52
CA LYS A 97 -0.98 -6.42 6.80
C LYS A 97 0.14 -5.40 6.61
N LEU A 98 1.02 -5.24 7.60
CA LEU A 98 2.21 -4.40 7.47
C LEU A 98 3.15 -4.94 6.39
N GLN A 99 3.33 -6.26 6.30
CA GLN A 99 4.15 -6.88 5.25
C GLN A 99 3.51 -6.73 3.86
N ASP A 100 2.19 -6.94 3.75
CA ASP A 100 1.44 -6.76 2.51
C ASP A 100 1.50 -5.30 2.03
N LEU A 101 1.45 -4.33 2.95
CA LEU A 101 1.63 -2.91 2.62
C LEU A 101 2.99 -2.63 1.96
N GLN A 102 4.07 -3.25 2.44
CA GLN A 102 5.40 -3.13 1.82
C GLN A 102 5.43 -3.75 0.42
N GLY A 103 4.79 -4.91 0.25
CA GLY A 103 4.65 -5.58 -1.05
C GLY A 103 3.91 -4.70 -2.06
N LYS A 104 2.76 -4.14 -1.66
CA LYS A 104 1.94 -3.25 -2.49
C LYS A 104 2.69 -1.98 -2.89
N LEU A 105 3.37 -1.31 -1.97
CA LEU A 105 4.16 -0.12 -2.31
C LEU A 105 5.24 -0.46 -3.36
N LYS A 106 5.91 -1.60 -3.18
CA LYS A 106 6.92 -2.07 -4.15
C LYS A 106 6.30 -2.30 -5.51
N THR A 107 5.14 -2.97 -5.60
CA THR A 107 4.42 -3.19 -6.86
C THR A 107 3.94 -1.89 -7.50
N LEU A 108 3.42 -0.93 -6.72
CA LEU A 108 3.01 0.37 -7.25
C LEU A 108 4.20 1.18 -7.78
N LYS A 109 5.36 1.08 -7.13
CA LYS A 109 6.60 1.76 -7.57
C LYS A 109 7.34 1.01 -8.68
N ASP A 110 7.06 -0.26 -8.89
CA ASP A 110 7.62 -1.04 -10.00
C ASP A 110 6.92 -0.60 -11.29
N VAL A 111 7.48 0.39 -11.97
CA VAL A 111 7.02 0.79 -13.30
C VAL A 111 7.17 -0.42 -14.24
N PRO A 112 6.12 -0.85 -14.97
CA PRO A 112 6.19 -1.95 -15.93
C PRO A 112 7.07 -1.66 -17.18
N ASN A 113 8.04 -0.75 -17.08
CA ASN A 113 8.98 -0.35 -18.13
C ASN A 113 10.33 -1.07 -18.08
N LYS A 114 10.37 -2.27 -17.52
CA LYS A 114 11.40 -3.25 -17.88
C LYS A 114 10.82 -4.26 -18.85
N THR A 115 10.23 -3.78 -19.93
CA THR A 115 10.28 -4.57 -21.16
C THR A 115 11.76 -4.70 -21.48
N THR A 116 12.28 -5.92 -21.43
CA THR A 116 13.63 -6.22 -21.89
C THR A 116 13.68 -5.78 -23.35
N ALA A 117 14.20 -4.59 -23.64
CA ALA A 117 14.32 -4.05 -24.99
C ALA A 117 15.41 -4.82 -25.76
N ASN A 118 15.21 -6.12 -25.96
CA ASN A 118 15.89 -6.91 -26.98
C ASN A 118 15.19 -6.71 -28.33
N ILE A 119 14.92 -5.45 -28.69
CA ILE A 119 14.53 -5.10 -30.06
C ILE A 119 15.82 -5.02 -30.88
N LYS A 120 16.47 -6.15 -31.12
CA LYS A 120 17.73 -6.18 -31.91
C LYS A 120 17.50 -6.02 -33.41
N GLN A 121 16.26 -6.20 -33.90
CA GLN A 121 16.00 -6.37 -35.34
C GLN A 121 14.69 -5.73 -35.86
N ALA A 122 14.11 -4.72 -35.20
CA ALA A 122 12.87 -4.09 -35.69
C ALA A 122 13.07 -2.77 -36.47
N LEU A 123 14.29 -2.21 -36.48
CA LEU A 123 14.59 -1.00 -37.24
C LEU A 123 15.38 -1.37 -38.49
N PHE A 124 14.72 -1.30 -39.66
CA PHE A 124 15.38 -1.41 -40.96
C PHE A 124 15.92 -0.03 -41.35
N VAL A 125 17.25 0.11 -41.34
CA VAL A 125 17.93 1.32 -41.84
C VAL A 125 18.33 1.09 -43.31
N GLY A 126 17.52 1.60 -44.23
CA GLY A 126 17.72 1.46 -45.68
C GLY A 126 16.71 2.27 -46.50
N SER A 127 16.88 2.31 -47.81
CA SER A 127 15.97 3.05 -48.70
C SER A 127 14.60 2.39 -48.84
N SER A 128 13.55 3.17 -49.12
CA SER A 128 12.20 2.62 -49.32
C SER A 128 12.13 1.58 -50.45
N ALA A 129 13.02 1.69 -51.45
CA ALA A 129 13.14 0.71 -52.53
C ALA A 129 13.70 -0.63 -52.05
N GLU A 130 14.63 -0.64 -51.09
CA GLU A 130 15.20 -1.86 -50.50
C GLU A 130 14.21 -2.55 -49.57
N LEU A 131 13.48 -1.78 -48.76
CA LEU A 131 12.38 -2.32 -47.95
C LEU A 131 11.31 -2.97 -48.83
N HIS A 132 10.98 -2.35 -49.97
CA HIS A 132 10.02 -2.90 -50.92
C HIS A 132 10.52 -4.17 -51.62
N LYS A 133 11.82 -4.25 -51.94
CA LYS A 133 12.46 -5.47 -52.47
C LYS A 133 12.49 -6.60 -51.43
N MET A 134 12.76 -6.27 -50.17
CA MET A 134 12.76 -7.23 -49.05
C MET A 134 11.35 -7.80 -48.79
N LEU A 135 10.32 -6.97 -48.82
CA LEU A 135 8.93 -7.40 -48.66
C LEU A 135 8.43 -8.30 -49.80
N LYS A 136 8.93 -8.07 -51.03
CA LYS A 136 8.62 -8.87 -52.21
C LYS A 136 9.39 -10.20 -52.24
N ASN A 137 10.63 -10.23 -51.75
CA ASN A 137 11.52 -11.39 -51.82
C ASN A 137 11.65 -12.08 -50.45
N LYS A 138 10.59 -12.77 -50.00
CA LYS A 138 10.50 -13.35 -48.64
C LYS A 138 11.53 -14.44 -48.28
N ASN A 139 12.36 -14.95 -49.21
CA ASN A 139 13.13 -16.20 -49.03
C ASN A 139 14.59 -16.20 -49.56
N LYS A 140 15.32 -15.07 -49.58
CA LYS A 140 16.78 -15.13 -49.79
C LYS A 140 17.50 -14.25 -48.77
N ASN A 141 18.55 -14.78 -48.15
CA ASN A 141 19.48 -14.00 -47.33
C ASN A 141 20.01 -12.85 -48.20
N VAL A 142 19.58 -11.63 -47.88
CA VAL A 142 20.12 -10.41 -48.46
C VAL A 142 21.35 -10.08 -47.62
N GLU A 143 22.54 -10.32 -48.16
CA GLU A 143 23.76 -9.76 -47.58
C GLU A 143 23.75 -8.25 -47.84
N VAL A 144 23.70 -7.47 -46.75
CA VAL A 144 23.79 -6.02 -46.80
C VAL A 144 25.25 -5.67 -47.10
N GLN A 145 25.51 -5.02 -48.24
CA GLN A 145 26.80 -4.39 -48.49
C GLN A 145 26.73 -2.96 -47.98
N GLU A 146 27.73 -2.55 -47.20
CA GLU A 146 27.86 -1.16 -46.77
C GLU A 146 28.06 -0.26 -47.99
N ASP A 147 27.13 0.67 -48.18
CA ASP A 147 27.21 1.66 -49.22
C ASP A 147 28.24 2.72 -48.79
N LYS A 148 29.49 2.55 -49.25
CA LYS A 148 30.63 3.43 -48.89
C LYS A 148 30.48 4.89 -49.34
N LYS A 149 29.39 5.21 -50.04
CA LYS A 149 29.05 6.57 -50.48
C LYS A 149 28.26 7.37 -49.45
N PHE A 150 27.88 6.79 -48.32
CA PHE A 150 27.19 7.54 -47.25
C PHE A 150 28.09 8.54 -46.52
N ASP A 151 29.41 8.39 -46.62
CA ASP A 151 30.39 9.30 -46.00
C ASP A 151 30.58 10.59 -46.81
N ASP A 152 30.19 10.58 -48.09
CA ASP A 152 30.11 11.77 -48.91
C ASP A 152 28.78 12.46 -48.56
N GLY A 153 28.83 13.30 -47.53
CA GLY A 153 27.66 14.01 -47.00
C GLY A 153 26.76 14.59 -48.10
N PHE A 154 25.46 14.59 -47.82
CA PHE A 154 24.41 15.09 -48.72
C PHE A 154 24.82 16.39 -49.42
N ASN A 155 25.04 16.32 -50.73
CA ASN A 155 25.31 17.49 -51.58
C ASN A 155 23.97 17.98 -52.17
N PRO A 156 23.38 19.06 -51.63
CA PRO A 156 22.10 19.57 -52.09
C PRO A 156 22.11 20.08 -53.54
N ASP A 157 23.29 20.31 -54.13
CA ASP A 157 23.44 20.85 -55.48
C ASP A 157 23.35 19.79 -56.60
N GLU A 158 23.36 18.49 -56.26
CA GLU A 158 23.25 17.40 -57.23
C GLU A 158 21.80 16.99 -57.55
N VAL A 159 20.82 17.52 -56.80
CA VAL A 159 19.41 17.22 -57.03
C VAL A 159 18.84 18.21 -58.05
N LYS A 160 18.95 17.87 -59.35
CA LYS A 160 18.17 18.52 -60.39
C LYS A 160 16.73 18.01 -60.34
N TYR A 161 15.80 18.93 -60.10
CA TYR A 161 14.37 18.69 -60.27
C TYR A 161 14.02 18.88 -61.74
N ASP A 162 13.63 17.80 -62.42
CA ASP A 162 12.95 17.84 -63.73
C ASP A 162 11.49 18.27 -63.57
#